data_AF-A0A0E3WXV6-F1
#
_entry.id   AF-A0A0E3WXV6-F1
#
_cell.length_a   1.000
_cell.length_b   1.000
_cell.length_c   1.000
_cell.angle_alpha   90.00
_cell.angle_beta   90.00
_cell.angle_gamma   90.00
#
_symmetry.space_group_name_H-M   'P 1'
#
loop_
_entity.id
_entity.type
_entity.pdbx_description
1 polymer ?
#
loop_
_entity_poly.entity_id
_entity_poly.type
_entity_poly.pdbx_seq_one_letter_code
_entity_poly.pdbx_strand_id
1 'polypeptide(L)'
;MKSTTTALMIISFGILALFLVFFLVIYQPGAGMYVRADKLQDPPERYTEFSLEDLEKYPCVKEAVKNPGKEIKVPSNYHENVSEFGKISSNNETNYIKVNNEYYDIHYESAD
;
A
#
# COMPACT_ATOMS: atom_id res chain seq x y z
N MET A 1 20.56 -19.45 -44.41
CA MET A 1 19.75 -20.27 -43.48
C MET A 1 18.66 -20.98 -44.25
N LYS A 2 18.34 -22.23 -43.93
CA LYS A 2 17.21 -22.93 -44.58
C LYS A 2 15.90 -22.23 -44.19
N SER A 3 14.95 -22.15 -45.12
CA SER A 3 13.64 -21.52 -44.90
C SER A 3 12.96 -22.02 -43.61
N THR A 4 13.10 -23.31 -43.32
CA THR A 4 12.61 -23.98 -42.10
C THR A 4 13.21 -23.42 -40.81
N THR A 5 14.50 -23.09 -40.78
CA THR A 5 15.17 -22.52 -39.60
C THR A 5 14.69 -21.10 -39.31
N THR A 6 14.40 -20.33 -40.36
CA THR A 6 13.90 -18.96 -40.25
C THR A 6 12.46 -18.94 -39.73
N ALA A 7 11.60 -19.84 -40.23
CA ALA A 7 10.23 -20.00 -39.76
C ALA A 7 10.16 -20.40 -38.27
N LEU A 8 11.02 -21.32 -37.83
CA LEU A 8 11.09 -21.76 -36.44
C LEU A 8 11.48 -20.61 -35.49
N MET A 9 12.43 -19.77 -35.90
CA MET A 9 12.81 -18.59 -35.14
C MET A 9 11.67 -17.58 -35.01
N ILE A 10 10.94 -17.31 -36.09
CA ILE A 10 9.80 -16.38 -36.07
C ILE A 10 8.71 -16.88 -35.12
N ILE A 11 8.37 -18.18 -35.16
CA ILE A 11 7.38 -18.77 -34.26
C ILE A 11 7.85 -18.69 -32.80
N SER A 12 9.11 -19.03 -32.53
CA SER A 12 9.68 -18.96 -31.18
C SER A 12 9.67 -17.53 -30.63
N PHE A 13 10.04 -16.53 -31.44
CA PHE A 13 9.96 -15.12 -31.06
C PHE A 13 8.51 -14.67 -30.84
N GLY A 14 7.58 -15.12 -31.68
CA GLY A 14 6.16 -14.83 -31.52
C GLY A 14 5.61 -15.35 -30.19
N ILE A 15 5.94 -16.60 -29.82
CA ILE A 15 5.55 -17.19 -28.54
C ILE A 15 6.18 -16.42 -27.37
N LEU A 16 7.47 -16.11 -27.45
CA LEU A 16 8.16 -15.35 -26.40
C LEU A 16 7.55 -13.95 -26.20
N ALA A 17 7.27 -13.24 -27.29
CA ALA A 17 6.62 -11.93 -27.23
C ALA A 17 5.24 -12.02 -26.58
N LEU A 18 4.46 -13.07 -26.88
CA LEU A 18 3.15 -13.30 -26.30
C LEU A 18 3.23 -13.58 -24.79
N PHE A 19 4.23 -14.35 -24.35
CA PHE A 19 4.51 -14.53 -22.92
C PHE A 19 4.91 -13.22 -22.23
N LEU A 20 5.75 -12.39 -22.84
CA LEU A 20 6.16 -11.11 -22.27
C LEU A 20 4.97 -10.15 -22.12
N VAL A 21 4.09 -10.10 -23.11
CA VAL A 21 2.83 -9.31 -23.03
C VAL A 21 1.93 -9.84 -21.92
N PHE A 22 1.84 -11.15 -21.74
CA PHE A 22 1.06 -11.76 -20.66
C PHE A 22 1.57 -11.35 -19.27
N PHE A 23 2.90 -11.33 -19.05
CA PHE A 23 3.48 -10.84 -17.80
C PHE A 23 3.23 -9.36 -17.54
N LEU A 24 3.19 -8.52 -18.58
CA LEU A 24 2.85 -7.10 -18.47
C LEU A 24 1.38 -6.88 -18.05
N VAL A 25 0.47 -7.77 -18.46
CA VAL A 25 -0.95 -7.68 -18.08
C VAL A 25 -1.17 -8.11 -16.63
N ILE A 26 -0.43 -9.10 -16.14
CA ILE A 26 -0.59 -9.61 -14.76
C ILE A 26 0.17 -8.76 -13.74
N TYR A 27 1.29 -8.15 -14.13
CA TYR A 27 2.06 -7.29 -13.25
C TYR A 27 1.54 -5.85 -13.31
N GLN A 28 0.58 -5.51 -12.44
CA GLN A 28 0.13 -4.14 -12.24
C GLN A 28 1.04 -3.45 -11.19
N PRO A 29 1.94 -2.53 -11.58
CA PRO A 29 2.88 -1.89 -10.64
C PRO A 29 2.21 -1.02 -9.56
N GLY A 30 0.91 -0.72 -9.70
CA GLY A 30 0.11 -0.01 -8.72
C GLY A 30 -0.67 -0.89 -7.74
N ALA A 31 -0.81 -2.20 -8.02
CA ALA A 31 -1.66 -3.05 -7.19
C ALA A 31 -1.06 -3.24 -5.78
N GLY A 32 -1.92 -3.21 -4.77
CA GLY A 32 -1.57 -3.39 -3.37
C GLY A 32 -2.37 -2.52 -2.40
N MET A 33 -2.07 -2.69 -1.12
CA MET A 33 -2.62 -1.89 -0.04
C MET A 33 -1.69 -0.71 0.26
N TYR A 34 -2.26 0.43 0.57
CA TYR A 34 -1.57 1.67 0.89
C TYR A 34 -2.13 2.28 2.17
N VAL A 35 -1.26 2.91 2.95
CA VAL A 35 -1.61 3.70 4.13
C VAL A 35 -1.13 5.12 3.92
N ARG A 36 -1.99 6.09 4.23
CA ARG A 36 -1.65 7.51 4.21
C ARG A 36 -2.12 8.16 5.50
N ALA A 37 -1.30 9.06 6.03
CA ALA A 37 -1.66 9.90 7.18
C ALA A 37 -1.67 11.35 6.73
N ASP A 38 -2.82 12.01 6.81
CA ASP A 38 -2.95 13.43 6.51
C ASP A 38 -2.94 14.22 7.81
N LYS A 39 -1.99 15.14 7.95
CA LYS A 39 -1.88 15.97 9.16
C LYS A 39 -3.00 17.00 9.19
N LEU A 40 -3.71 17.06 10.32
CA LEU A 40 -4.80 18.00 10.54
C LEU A 40 -4.27 19.28 11.20
N GLN A 41 -4.87 20.43 10.83
CA GLN A 41 -4.56 21.72 11.46
C GLN A 41 -5.29 21.88 12.79
N ASP A 42 -6.55 21.45 12.84
CA ASP A 42 -7.43 21.55 14.00
C ASP A 42 -7.69 20.17 14.63
N PRO A 43 -7.90 20.10 15.95
CA PRO A 43 -8.24 18.86 16.62
C PRO A 43 -9.63 18.36 16.18
N PRO A 44 -9.76 17.08 15.78
CA PRO A 44 -11.05 16.48 15.46
C PRO A 44 -11.85 16.18 16.73
N GLU A 45 -13.17 16.05 16.60
CA GLU A 45 -14.09 15.80 17.72
C GLU A 45 -13.84 14.45 18.41
N ARG A 46 -13.45 13.43 17.62
CA ARG A 46 -13.13 12.08 18.12
C ARG A 46 -11.80 11.64 17.55
N TYR A 47 -10.88 11.22 18.41
CA TYR A 47 -9.59 10.67 18.02
C TYR A 47 -9.17 9.56 18.97
N THR A 48 -8.31 8.67 18.48
CA THR A 48 -7.62 7.68 19.30
C THR A 48 -6.20 8.15 19.58
N GLU A 49 -5.78 8.17 20.85
CA GLU A 49 -4.44 8.60 21.23
C GLU A 49 -3.45 7.44 21.19
N PHE A 50 -2.31 7.66 20.52
CA PHE A 50 -1.23 6.69 20.41
C PHE A 50 0.09 7.35 20.82
N SER A 51 0.92 6.60 21.56
CA SER A 51 2.31 6.95 21.75
C SER A 51 3.15 6.56 20.53
N LEU A 52 4.36 7.11 20.41
CA LEU A 52 5.32 6.67 19.39
C LEU A 52 5.71 5.19 19.57
N GLU A 53 5.71 4.70 20.81
CA GLU A 53 6.01 3.31 21.16
C GLU A 53 4.88 2.37 20.69
N ASP A 54 3.62 2.80 20.81
CA ASP A 54 2.49 2.02 20.29
C ASP A 54 2.58 1.85 18.77
N LEU A 55 3.02 2.89 18.07
CA LEU A 55 3.23 2.86 16.63
C LEU A 55 4.42 1.98 16.19
N GLU A 56 5.32 1.55 17.08
CA GLU A 56 6.36 0.57 16.73
C GLU A 56 5.76 -0.77 16.31
N LYS A 57 4.58 -1.11 16.86
CA LYS A 57 3.83 -2.29 16.42
C LYS A 57 3.29 -2.13 15.01
N TYR A 58 3.12 -0.90 14.53
CA TYR A 58 2.47 -0.59 13.25
C TYR A 58 3.40 0.21 12.32
N PRO A 59 4.46 -0.42 11.78
CA PRO A 59 5.54 0.28 11.09
C PRO A 59 5.07 1.10 9.88
N CYS A 60 4.10 0.62 9.10
CA CYS A 60 3.56 1.36 7.95
C CYS A 60 2.77 2.60 8.38
N VAL A 61 2.00 2.52 9.48
CA VAL A 61 1.27 3.67 10.04
C VAL A 61 2.27 4.68 10.61
N LYS A 62 3.29 4.19 11.33
CA LYS A 62 4.38 5.02 11.84
C LYS A 62 5.10 5.77 10.72
N GLU A 63 5.39 5.10 9.61
CA GLU A 63 6.03 5.72 8.45
C GLU A 63 5.14 6.78 7.80
N ALA A 64 3.83 6.51 7.69
CA ALA A 64 2.86 7.47 7.18
C ALA A 64 2.76 8.73 8.06
N VAL A 65 2.69 8.57 9.38
CA VAL A 65 2.68 9.70 10.34
C VAL A 65 3.96 10.53 10.25
N LYS A 66 5.12 9.88 10.02
CA LYS A 66 6.40 10.58 9.81
C LYS A 66 6.50 11.31 8.47
N ASN A 67 5.71 10.92 7.48
CA ASN A 67 5.69 11.50 6.14
C ASN A 67 4.26 11.88 5.73
N PRO A 68 3.64 12.91 6.35
CA PRO A 68 2.24 13.21 6.14
C PRO A 68 1.93 13.55 4.67
N GLY A 69 0.77 13.10 4.18
CA GLY A 69 0.35 13.30 2.79
C GLY A 69 0.95 12.32 1.78
N LYS A 70 1.87 11.45 2.21
CA LYS A 70 2.48 10.43 1.35
C LYS A 70 1.76 9.09 1.52
N GLU A 71 1.46 8.45 0.39
CA GLU A 71 1.03 7.05 0.36
C GLU A 71 2.21 6.11 0.59
N ILE A 72 2.08 5.26 1.60
CA ILE A 72 3.04 4.23 1.94
C ILE A 72 2.49 2.89 1.47
N LYS A 73 3.16 2.27 0.49
CA LYS A 73 2.80 0.93 0.03
C LYS A 73 3.05 -0.08 1.14
N VAL A 74 2.02 -0.82 1.53
CA VAL A 74 2.08 -1.83 2.59
C VAL A 74 2.63 -3.14 2.01
N PRO A 75 3.82 -3.59 2.47
CA PRO A 75 4.33 -4.90 2.08
C PRO A 75 3.39 -6.02 2.57
N SER A 76 3.32 -7.13 1.83
CA SER A 76 2.36 -8.22 2.10
C SER A 76 2.45 -8.81 3.51
N ASN A 77 3.64 -8.85 4.10
CA ASN A 77 3.86 -9.34 5.48
C ASN A 77 3.32 -8.39 6.57
N TYR A 78 2.89 -7.18 6.21
CA TYR A 78 2.29 -6.20 7.12
C TYR A 78 0.78 -5.99 6.90
N HIS A 79 0.15 -6.75 5.99
CA HIS A 79 -1.28 -6.62 5.71
C HIS A 79 -2.15 -6.91 6.94
N GLU A 80 -1.80 -7.95 7.70
CA GLU A 80 -2.52 -8.27 8.96
C GLU A 80 -2.37 -7.17 10.00
N ASN A 81 -1.18 -6.59 10.10
CA ASN A 81 -0.89 -5.50 11.03
C ASN A 81 -1.68 -4.23 10.72
N VAL A 82 -1.78 -3.86 9.44
CA VAL A 82 -2.61 -2.74 8.98
C VAL A 82 -4.10 -3.03 9.21
N SER A 83 -4.54 -4.27 8.96
CA SER A 83 -5.91 -4.71 9.24
C SER A 83 -6.25 -4.62 10.73
N GLU A 84 -5.34 -5.01 11.62
CA GLU A 84 -5.50 -4.89 13.06
C GLU A 84 -5.65 -3.44 13.51
N PHE A 85 -4.81 -2.54 12.98
CA PHE A 85 -4.95 -1.11 13.26
C PHE A 85 -6.28 -0.55 12.75
N GLY A 86 -6.72 -0.95 11.56
CA GLY A 86 -8.03 -0.58 11.01
C GLY A 86 -9.20 -1.00 11.92
N LYS A 87 -9.10 -2.15 12.60
CA LYS A 87 -10.08 -2.58 13.61
C LYS A 87 -10.11 -1.65 14.82
N ILE A 88 -8.96 -1.14 15.27
CA ILE A 88 -8.91 -0.16 16.37
C ILE A 88 -9.68 1.10 15.97
N SER A 89 -9.45 1.60 14.76
CA SER A 89 -10.15 2.78 14.22
C SER A 89 -11.67 2.53 14.14
N SER A 90 -12.06 1.34 13.68
CA SER A 90 -13.47 0.94 13.57
C SER A 90 -14.15 0.81 14.93
N ASN A 91 -13.48 0.21 15.92
CA ASN A 91 -14.00 0.03 17.28
C ASN A 91 -14.16 1.37 18.03
N ASN A 92 -13.33 2.36 17.71
CA ASN A 92 -13.41 3.70 18.30
C ASN A 92 -14.25 4.68 17.45
N GLU A 93 -14.82 4.21 16.35
CA GLU A 93 -15.64 4.99 15.40
C GLU A 93 -14.92 6.24 14.87
N THR A 94 -13.60 6.18 14.70
CA THR A 94 -12.79 7.28 14.18
C THR A 94 -11.51 6.77 13.52
N ASN A 95 -11.14 7.36 12.38
CA ASN A 95 -9.85 7.16 11.74
C ASN A 95 -8.81 8.19 12.17
N TYR A 96 -9.22 9.15 13.01
CA TYR A 96 -8.35 10.20 13.49
C TYR A 96 -7.50 9.68 14.65
N ILE A 97 -6.20 9.94 14.58
CA ILE A 97 -5.28 9.62 15.65
C ILE A 97 -4.55 10.85 16.16
N LYS A 98 -4.21 10.84 17.44
CA LYS A 98 -3.33 11.82 18.05
C LYS A 98 -1.99 11.16 18.37
N VAL A 99 -0.90 11.74 17.87
CA VAL A 99 0.47 11.27 18.09
C VAL A 99 1.33 12.48 18.41
N ASN A 100 1.99 12.47 19.57
CA ASN A 100 2.90 13.56 20.00
C ASN A 100 2.28 14.97 19.90
N ASN A 101 1.04 15.12 20.38
CA ASN A 101 0.27 16.38 20.35
C ASN A 101 -0.10 16.91 18.95
N GLU A 102 0.03 16.06 17.92
CA GLU A 102 -0.42 16.35 16.57
C GLU A 102 -1.52 15.37 16.16
N TYR A 103 -2.39 15.80 15.24
CA TYR A 103 -3.56 15.04 14.81
C TYR A 103 -3.43 14.62 13.34
N TYR A 104 -3.88 13.41 13.04
CA TYR A 104 -3.75 12.80 11.73
C TYR A 104 -5.05 12.08 11.33
N ASP A 105 -5.47 12.22 10.08
CA ASP A 105 -6.49 11.37 9.44
C ASP A 105 -5.80 10.20 8.75
N ILE A 106 -6.17 8.98 9.09
CA ILE A 106 -5.56 7.77 8.55
C ILE A 106 -6.45 7.16 7.47
N HIS A 107 -5.90 7.08 6.27
CA HIS A 107 -6.57 6.50 5.11
C HIS A 107 -5.93 5.16 4.72
N TYR A 108 -6.80 4.22 4.36
CA TYR A 108 -6.43 2.91 3.81
C TYR A 108 -6.99 2.80 2.40
N GLU A 109 -6.13 2.49 1.45
CA GLU A 109 -6.54 2.30 0.07
C GLU A 109 -6.04 0.95 -0.45
N SER A 110 -6.93 0.20 -1.09
CA SER A 110 -6.58 -1.00 -1.85
C SER A 110 -6.72 -0.67 -3.33
N ALA A 111 -5.60 -0.68 -4.05
CA ALA A 111 -5.62 -0.64 -5.50
C ALA A 111 -5.51 -2.07 -6.02
N ASP A 112 -6.52 -2.52 -6.76
CA ASP A 112 -6.55 -3.81 -7.45
C ASP A 112 -5.94 -3.73 -8.86
#